data_AF-A0A5C8AAV8-F1
#
_entry.id   AF-A0A5C8AAV8-F1
#
_cell.length_a   1.000
_cell.length_b   1.000
_cell.length_c   1.000
_cell.angle_alpha   90.00
_cell.angle_beta   90.00
_cell.angle_gamma   90.00
#
_symmetry.space_group_name_H-M   'P 1'
#
loop_
_entity.id
_entity.type
_entity.pdbx_description
1 polymer ?
#
loop_
_entity_poly.entity_id
_entity_poly.type
_entity_poly.pdbx_seq_one_letter_code
_entity_poly.pdbx_strand_id
1 'polypeptide(L)'
;MVRFFIFTLLVFIQWQVAAQVKKSHFGTYTGKIGSYEINTGMERIEVGASDITIELGATNLSLKIGNTVVTGTWKLILETKAYYLIEASMEKQAAPEKILIYKKRKKLFREGIRPQPDVMLTKQKR
;
A
#
# COMPACT_ATOMS: atom_id res chain seq x y z
N MET A 1 -19.17 -49.92 31.97
CA MET A 1 -17.89 -49.59 31.29
C MET A 1 -18.24 -49.43 29.82
N VAL A 2 -18.26 -48.27 29.17
CA VAL A 2 -17.28 -47.19 29.07
C VAL A 2 -18.07 -45.89 28.84
N ARG A 3 -18.17 -45.05 29.88
CA ARG A 3 -18.59 -43.65 29.79
C ARG A 3 -17.30 -42.84 29.94
N PHE A 4 -17.21 -41.72 29.23
CA PHE A 4 -16.05 -40.81 29.12
C PHE A 4 -14.93 -41.33 28.23
N PHE A 5 -14.85 -40.85 26.97
CA PHE A 5 -13.58 -40.46 26.32
C PHE A 5 -13.78 -39.89 24.89
N ILE A 6 -14.85 -39.13 24.64
CA ILE A 6 -15.02 -38.43 23.34
C ILE A 6 -15.47 -36.99 23.62
N PHE A 7 -14.63 -36.18 24.27
CA PHE A 7 -14.96 -34.76 24.48
C PHE A 7 -13.74 -33.82 24.58
N THR A 8 -12.59 -34.22 24.06
CA THR A 8 -11.34 -33.41 24.17
C THR A 8 -10.55 -33.39 22.86
N LEU A 9 -11.22 -33.06 21.75
CA LEU A 9 -10.51 -32.52 20.59
C LEU A 9 -11.26 -31.28 20.07
N LEU A 10 -11.49 -30.35 21.00
CA LEU A 10 -11.81 -28.96 20.67
C LEU A 10 -10.53 -28.35 20.10
N VAL A 11 -10.35 -28.54 18.80
CA VAL A 11 -9.31 -27.89 18.00
C VAL A 11 -9.52 -26.39 18.16
N PHE A 12 -8.67 -25.76 18.97
CA PHE A 12 -8.51 -24.32 18.99
C PHE A 12 -7.99 -23.89 17.62
N ILE A 13 -8.91 -23.61 16.70
CA ILE A 13 -8.62 -22.84 15.49
C ILE A 13 -8.28 -21.44 16.01
N GLN A 14 -7.00 -21.19 16.26
CA GLN A 14 -6.46 -19.87 16.52
C GLN A 14 -6.70 -19.05 15.25
N TRP A 15 -7.81 -18.32 15.19
CA TRP A 15 -8.02 -17.30 14.18
C TRP A 15 -6.95 -16.22 14.39
N GLN A 16 -5.82 -16.37 13.72
CA GLN A 16 -4.84 -15.31 13.60
C GLN A 16 -5.45 -14.21 12.73
N VAL A 17 -6.10 -13.25 13.36
CA VAL A 17 -6.46 -11.99 12.71
C VAL A 17 -5.14 -11.28 12.44
N ALA A 18 -4.66 -11.36 11.20
CA ALA A 18 -3.49 -10.62 10.77
C ALA A 18 -3.69 -9.12 11.09
N ALA A 19 -2.66 -8.47 11.62
CA ALA A 19 -2.72 -7.05 11.91
C ALA A 19 -3.08 -6.27 10.63
N GLN A 20 -4.12 -5.45 10.68
CA GLN A 20 -4.64 -4.69 9.54
C GLN A 20 -4.61 -3.19 9.81
N VAL A 21 -4.43 -2.42 8.74
CA VAL A 21 -4.61 -0.96 8.77
C VAL A 21 -6.05 -0.64 9.16
N LYS A 22 -6.24 0.34 10.06
CA LYS A 22 -7.58 0.77 10.49
C LYS A 22 -8.40 1.30 9.31
N LYS A 23 -9.69 0.93 9.26
CA LYS A 23 -10.65 1.34 8.22
C LYS A 23 -10.73 2.86 8.01
N SER A 24 -10.50 3.66 9.05
CA SER A 24 -10.49 5.13 8.96
C SER A 24 -9.39 5.68 8.04
N HIS A 25 -8.38 4.88 7.70
CA HIS A 25 -7.32 5.23 6.76
C HIS A 25 -7.59 4.75 5.32
N PHE A 26 -8.63 3.96 5.07
CA PHE A 26 -9.02 3.58 3.71
C PHE A 26 -9.66 4.73 2.94
N GLY A 27 -9.52 4.72 1.62
CA GLY A 27 -10.04 5.73 0.70
C GLY A 27 -8.98 6.27 -0.24
N THR A 28 -9.31 7.39 -0.89
CA THR A 28 -8.52 7.97 -1.98
C THR A 28 -7.52 9.00 -1.46
N TYR A 29 -6.28 8.87 -1.92
CA TYR A 29 -5.17 9.77 -1.65
C TYR A 29 -4.67 10.34 -2.97
N THR A 30 -4.39 11.64 -3.00
CA THR A 30 -3.94 12.33 -4.21
C THR A 30 -2.70 13.16 -3.95
N GLY A 31 -1.85 13.27 -4.96
CA GLY A 31 -0.64 14.07 -4.95
C GLY A 31 -0.11 14.28 -6.37
N LYS A 32 1.10 14.83 -6.47
CA LYS A 32 1.76 15.11 -7.74
C LYS A 32 3.18 14.55 -7.69
N ILE A 33 3.51 13.69 -8.65
CA ILE A 33 4.87 13.21 -8.87
C ILE A 33 5.62 14.31 -9.63
N GLY A 34 6.78 14.73 -9.12
CA GLY A 34 7.64 15.69 -9.80
C GLY A 34 8.18 15.15 -11.12
N SER A 35 8.62 16.03 -12.02
CA SER A 35 9.35 15.61 -13.21
C SER A 35 10.67 14.93 -12.82
N TYR A 36 11.12 14.00 -13.66
CA TYR A 36 12.36 13.26 -13.45
C TYR A 36 12.95 12.83 -14.79
N GLU A 37 14.23 12.49 -14.79
CA GLU A 37 14.93 12.04 -15.98
C GLU A 37 15.22 10.55 -15.91
N ILE A 38 15.09 9.88 -17.05
CA ILE A 38 15.52 8.50 -17.25
C ILE A 38 16.79 8.54 -18.11
N ASN A 39 17.90 8.07 -17.55
CA ASN A 39 19.13 7.88 -18.32
C ASN A 39 19.19 6.43 -18.83
N THR A 40 19.04 6.25 -20.14
CA THR A 40 19.10 4.92 -20.79
C THR A 40 20.53 4.56 -21.25
N GLY A 41 21.53 5.38 -20.91
CA GLY A 41 22.92 5.25 -21.34
C GLY A 41 23.20 5.91 -22.70
N MET A 42 22.21 5.95 -23.60
CA MET A 42 22.32 6.62 -24.91
C MET A 42 21.65 8.00 -24.92
N GLU A 43 20.57 8.16 -24.14
CA GLU A 43 19.78 9.39 -24.14
C GLU A 43 19.21 9.67 -22.73
N ARG A 44 18.98 10.97 -22.45
CA ARG A 44 18.24 11.42 -21.28
C ARG A 44 16.82 11.73 -21.70
N ILE A 45 15.88 10.96 -21.20
CA ILE A 45 14.45 11.15 -21.45
C ILE A 45 13.87 11.91 -20.27
N GLU A 46 13.36 13.12 -20.50
CA GLU A 46 12.63 13.87 -19.49
C GLU A 46 11.18 13.35 -19.38
N VAL A 47 10.79 12.98 -18.16
CA VAL A 47 9.43 12.59 -17.83
C VAL A 47 8.77 13.74 -17.09
N GLY A 48 7.71 14.30 -17.69
CA GLY A 48 6.95 15.39 -17.11
C GLY A 48 6.25 15.03 -15.79
N ALA A 49 6.01 16.04 -14.97
CA ALA A 49 5.25 15.88 -13.73
C ALA A 49 3.85 15.32 -13.99
N SER A 50 3.38 14.42 -13.15
CA SER A 50 2.12 13.69 -13.34
C SER A 50 1.33 13.58 -12.04
N ASP A 51 0.01 13.64 -12.14
CA ASP A 51 -0.87 13.40 -11.00
C ASP A 51 -0.87 11.92 -10.62
N ILE A 52 -0.88 11.67 -9.31
CA ILE A 52 -0.96 10.33 -8.73
C ILE A 52 -2.16 10.24 -7.80
N THR A 53 -2.90 9.15 -7.95
CA THR A 53 -4.01 8.77 -7.07
C THR A 53 -3.77 7.36 -6.55
N ILE A 54 -3.87 7.18 -5.23
CA ILE A 54 -3.84 5.88 -4.57
C ILE A 54 -5.18 5.66 -3.87
N GLU A 55 -5.91 4.64 -4.27
CA GLU A 55 -7.09 4.18 -3.56
C GLU A 55 -6.72 2.97 -2.69
N LEU A 56 -6.80 3.16 -1.37
CA LEU A 56 -6.47 2.13 -0.40
C LEU A 56 -7.76 1.48 0.13
N GLY A 57 -7.94 0.20 -0.16
CA GLY A 57 -9.00 -0.63 0.41
C GLY A 57 -8.49 -1.60 1.49
N ALA A 58 -9.34 -2.54 1.91
CA ALA A 58 -9.04 -3.46 3.00
C ALA A 58 -7.99 -4.52 2.64
N THR A 59 -7.97 -4.95 1.38
CA THR A 59 -7.06 -5.97 0.84
C THR A 59 -6.46 -5.56 -0.51
N ASN A 60 -7.09 -4.61 -1.19
CA ASN A 60 -6.73 -4.12 -2.49
C ASN A 60 -6.15 -2.70 -2.41
N LEU A 61 -5.35 -2.37 -3.42
CA LEU A 61 -4.83 -1.04 -3.67
C LEU A 61 -4.90 -0.76 -5.18
N SER A 62 -5.33 0.44 -5.55
CA SER A 62 -5.30 0.92 -6.92
C SER A 62 -4.41 2.15 -7.03
N LEU A 63 -3.45 2.10 -7.94
CA LEU A 63 -2.51 3.17 -8.24
C LEU A 63 -2.82 3.72 -9.64
N LYS A 64 -3.14 5.01 -9.72
CA LYS A 64 -3.31 5.73 -10.98
C LYS A 64 -2.23 6.79 -11.10
N ILE A 65 -1.46 6.75 -12.19
CA ILE A 65 -0.48 7.77 -12.55
C ILE A 65 -0.82 8.25 -13.97
N GLY A 66 -1.23 9.51 -14.11
CA GLY A 66 -1.78 10.03 -15.36
C GLY A 66 -2.97 9.19 -15.85
N ASN A 67 -2.84 8.57 -17.02
CA ASN A 67 -3.88 7.71 -17.62
C ASN A 67 -3.71 6.21 -17.31
N THR A 68 -2.60 5.82 -16.68
CA THR A 68 -2.32 4.43 -16.37
C THR A 68 -2.88 4.07 -15.00
N VAL A 69 -3.66 2.99 -14.94
CA VAL A 69 -4.18 2.41 -13.69
C VAL A 69 -3.60 1.02 -13.52
N VAL A 70 -3.10 0.75 -12.32
CA VAL A 70 -2.58 -0.56 -11.91
C VAL A 70 -3.21 -0.93 -10.58
N THR A 71 -3.74 -2.15 -10.52
CA THR A 71 -4.30 -2.73 -9.31
C THR A 71 -3.32 -3.69 -8.66
N GLY A 72 -3.50 -3.88 -7.36
CA GLY A 72 -2.66 -4.75 -6.57
C GLY A 72 -3.27 -5.06 -5.22
N THR A 73 -2.47 -5.76 -4.42
CA THR A 73 -2.75 -6.08 -3.03
C THR A 73 -1.66 -5.51 -2.15
N TRP A 74 -1.88 -5.49 -0.84
CA TRP A 74 -0.88 -5.01 0.09
C TRP A 74 -0.84 -5.86 1.35
N LYS A 75 0.32 -5.87 2.00
CA LYS A 75 0.54 -6.49 3.31
C LYS A 75 1.08 -5.45 4.29
N LEU A 76 0.63 -5.51 5.53
CA LEU A 76 1.19 -4.69 6.61
C LEU A 76 2.55 -5.28 7.01
N ILE A 77 3.60 -4.47 6.93
CA ILE A 77 4.96 -4.85 7.31
C ILE A 77 5.27 -4.43 8.73
N LEU A 78 4.89 -3.19 9.08
CA LEU A 78 5.19 -2.62 10.39
C LEU A 78 4.10 -1.64 10.80
N GLU A 79 3.72 -1.69 12.08
CA GLU A 79 2.88 -0.67 12.71
C GLU A 79 3.69 0.05 13.81
N THR A 80 3.80 1.37 13.71
CA THR A 80 4.40 2.21 14.75
C THR A 80 3.33 3.14 15.34
N LYS A 81 3.66 3.91 16.39
CA LYS A 81 2.76 4.96 16.91
C LYS A 81 2.47 6.06 15.88
N ALA A 82 3.35 6.27 14.90
CA ALA A 82 3.25 7.38 13.94
C ALA A 82 2.63 6.96 12.60
N TYR A 83 2.96 5.76 12.11
CA TYR A 83 2.57 5.31 10.77
C TYR A 83 2.39 3.79 10.69
N TYR A 84 1.67 3.37 9.65
CA TYR A 84 1.70 2.00 9.12
C TYR A 84 2.67 1.97 7.94
N LEU A 85 3.50 0.95 7.84
CA LEU A 85 4.28 0.64 6.64
C LEU A 85 3.63 -0.56 5.97
N ILE A 86 3.12 -0.35 4.75
CA ILE A 86 2.60 -1.42 3.90
C ILE A 86 3.53 -1.64 2.72
N GLU A 87 3.58 -2.88 2.27
CA GLU A 87 4.23 -3.27 1.02
C GLU A 87 3.15 -3.66 0.04
N ALA A 88 3.09 -2.96 -1.09
CA ALA A 88 2.09 -3.10 -2.12
C ALA A 88 2.67 -3.87 -3.32
N SER A 89 2.01 -4.96 -3.69
CA SER A 89 2.35 -5.78 -4.85
C SER A 89 1.34 -5.50 -5.96
N MET A 90 1.82 -4.92 -7.06
CA MET A 90 0.99 -4.55 -8.21
C MET A 90 1.11 -5.58 -9.32
N GLU A 91 0.00 -5.88 -9.99
CA GLU A 91 -0.07 -6.97 -11.00
C GLU A 91 0.91 -6.84 -12.17
N LYS A 92 1.34 -5.61 -12.48
CA LYS A 92 2.22 -5.29 -13.63
C LYS A 92 3.60 -4.80 -13.21
N GLN A 93 3.96 -4.90 -11.93
CA GLN A 93 5.26 -4.48 -11.42
C GLN A 93 5.98 -5.66 -10.77
N ALA A 94 7.24 -5.87 -11.14
CA ALA A 94 8.05 -6.95 -10.59
C ALA A 94 8.53 -6.68 -9.15
N ALA A 95 8.69 -5.40 -8.79
CA ALA A 95 9.14 -5.00 -7.47
C ALA A 95 7.96 -4.43 -6.66
N PRO A 96 7.77 -4.84 -5.41
CA PRO A 96 6.75 -4.25 -4.55
C PRO A 96 7.14 -2.83 -4.14
N GLU A 97 6.14 -1.97 -3.98
CA GLU A 97 6.31 -0.59 -3.53
C GLU A 97 6.05 -0.46 -2.03
N LYS A 98 6.79 0.43 -1.36
CA LYS A 98 6.60 0.72 0.06
C LYS A 98 5.78 1.99 0.22
N ILE A 99 4.80 1.90 1.11
CA ILE A 99 3.87 2.99 1.38
C ILE A 99 3.75 3.20 2.90
N LEU A 100 4.00 4.43 3.35
CA LEU A 100 3.83 4.84 4.73
C LEU A 100 2.51 5.59 4.90
N ILE A 101 1.65 5.13 5.79
CA ILE A 101 0.35 5.75 6.09
C ILE A 101 0.42 6.42 7.45
N TYR A 102 0.40 7.75 7.50
CA TYR A 102 0.48 8.51 8.75
C TYR A 102 -0.85 8.52 9.50
N LYS A 103 -0.83 8.06 10.75
CA LYS A 103 -2.02 7.90 11.61
C LYS A 103 -2.72 9.23 11.93
N LYS A 104 -1.95 10.30 12.18
CA LYS A 104 -2.51 11.60 12.63
C LYS A 104 -2.98 12.51 11.50
N ARG A 105 -2.26 12.52 10.37
CA ARG A 105 -2.40 13.57 9.35
C ARG A 105 -3.20 13.16 8.11
N LYS A 106 -3.70 11.92 8.05
CA LYS A 106 -4.35 11.35 6.85
C LYS A 106 -3.50 11.61 5.60
N LYS A 107 -2.19 11.39 5.75
CA LYS A 107 -1.19 11.50 4.69
C LYS A 107 -0.63 10.13 4.39
N LEU A 108 -0.25 9.93 3.14
CA LEU A 108 0.36 8.71 2.66
C LEU A 108 1.64 9.12 1.94
N PHE A 109 2.78 8.54 2.31
CA PHE A 109 4.04 8.74 1.62
C PHE A 109 4.37 7.49 0.82
N ARG A 110 4.55 7.64 -0.49
CA ARG A 110 4.95 6.57 -1.40
C ARG A 110 6.43 6.72 -1.68
N GLU A 111 7.17 5.65 -1.44
CA GLU A 111 8.56 5.54 -1.86
C GLU A 111 8.59 5.16 -3.34
N GLY A 112 9.11 6.07 -4.17
CA GLY A 112 9.25 5.87 -5.61
C GLY A 112 10.41 4.94 -5.94
N ILE A 113 10.26 4.14 -6.98
CA ILE A 113 11.37 3.35 -7.52
C ILE A 113 12.17 4.27 -8.44
N ARG A 114 13.46 4.46 -8.13
CA ARG A 114 14.35 5.28 -8.96
C ARG A 114 14.26 4.85 -10.43
N PRO A 115 14.16 5.80 -11.37
CA PRO A 115 14.35 7.24 -11.20
C PRO A 115 13.10 8.04 -10.77
N GLN A 116 11.95 7.39 -10.58
CA GLN A 116 10.73 8.08 -10.16
C GLN A 116 10.85 8.57 -8.70
N PRO A 117 10.54 9.84 -8.41
CA PRO A 117 10.71 10.42 -7.09
C PRO A 117 9.64 9.95 -6.10
N ASP A 118 9.97 10.10 -4.82
CA ASP A 118 9.03 9.90 -3.72
C ASP A 118 7.95 10.98 -3.72
N VAL A 119 6.78 10.65 -3.17
CA VAL A 119 5.64 11.59 -3.16
C VAL A 119 4.82 11.49 -1.89
N MET A 120 4.44 12.65 -1.37
CA MET A 120 3.49 12.78 -0.27
C MET A 120 2.09 13.03 -0.82
N LEU A 121 1.16 12.12 -0.53
CA LEU A 121 -0.24 12.20 -0.88
C LEU A 121 -1.09 12.60 0.32
N THR A 122 -2.17 13.32 0.04
CA THR A 122 -3.17 13.73 1.04
C THR A 122 -4.49 13.01 0.78
N LYS A 123 -5.13 12.52 1.84
CA LYS A 123 -6.44 11.88 1.73
C LYS A 123 -7.48 12.89 1.28
N GLN A 124 -8.25 12.56 0.25
CA GLN A 124 -9.40 13.35 -0.14
C GLN A 124 -10.47 13.29 0.95
N LYS A 125 -11.07 14.44 1.26
CA LYS A 125 -12.29 14.49 2.05
C LYS A 125 -13.41 14.01 1.14
N ARG A 126 -14.18 13.02 1.60
CA ARG A 126 -15.48 12.69 1.01
C ARG A 126 -16.44 13.85 1.25
#